data_AF-A0AAV0Z5L4-F1
#
_entry.id   AF-A0AAV0Z5L4-F1
#
_cell.length_a   1.000
_cell.length_b   1.000
_cell.length_c   1.000
_cell.angle_alpha   90.00
_cell.angle_beta   90.00
_cell.angle_gamma   90.00
#
_symmetry.space_group_name_H-M   'P 1'
#
loop_
_entity.id
_entity.type
_entity.pdbx_description
1 polymer ?
#
loop_
_entity_poly.entity_id
_entity_poly.type
_entity_poly.pdbx_seq_one_letter_code
_entity_poly.pdbx_strand_id
1 'polypeptide(L)'
;MEMRYKEDIDICSDITPPLIPLSFSLHNTNLHTHCSSCFSLITTPIPIPNANSIPPFYCSPHCTTAHSSIPLSSAEHHLPPSATSSLLRTALRLLLVSHHRTSPSTRLNHLLTNRHLLTCHYDELSQTIPINALAMATAIAKQRSRGDLIEPSHDAVLEEATLALCAVLTNAVEVHDDQGRALGIAVFQHAFSWINHSCSPNACYRFSFESSSSLLSQESKLCIAPFTHNSQQPKIDCRIFGTSGEFAQEKGKIICGPRLILRSIKRIKKGEEVTVAYTDLLQPKVMQIAHNVEADLRLKHN
;
A
#
# COMPACT_ATOMS: atom_id res chain seq x y z
N MET A 1 17.53 4.04 -1.03
CA MET A 1 17.00 2.86 -1.74
C MET A 1 16.48 3.33 -3.07
N GLU A 2 16.95 2.74 -4.15
CA GLU A 2 16.53 3.05 -5.51
C GLU A 2 16.32 1.74 -6.29
N MET A 3 15.47 1.79 -7.30
CA MET A 3 15.23 0.67 -8.22
C MET A 3 15.91 0.98 -9.54
N ARG A 4 16.77 0.07 -10.00
CA ARG A 4 17.45 0.19 -11.29
C ARG A 4 16.98 -0.87 -12.26
N TYR A 5 16.99 -0.51 -13.52
CA TYR A 5 16.57 -1.39 -14.59
C TYR A 5 17.68 -2.39 -14.96
N LYS A 6 17.34 -3.66 -15.23
CA LYS A 6 18.31 -4.77 -15.37
C LYS A 6 18.92 -4.91 -16.77
N GLU A 7 18.19 -4.47 -17.79
CA GLU A 7 18.49 -4.70 -19.22
C GLU A 7 18.30 -3.38 -20.00
N ASP A 8 18.35 -3.34 -21.33
CA ASP A 8 17.89 -2.13 -22.05
C ASP A 8 16.40 -2.31 -22.38
N ILE A 9 15.61 -1.24 -22.30
CA ILE A 9 14.18 -1.28 -22.63
C ILE A 9 13.76 -0.07 -23.45
N ASP A 10 12.93 -0.34 -24.45
CA ASP A 10 12.31 0.70 -25.26
C ASP A 10 11.09 1.31 -24.56
N ILE A 11 10.55 2.36 -25.15
CA ILE A 11 9.36 3.05 -24.65
C ILE A 11 8.12 2.13 -24.65
N CYS A 12 7.13 2.42 -23.82
CA CYS A 12 5.83 1.73 -23.76
C CYS A 12 5.89 0.24 -23.38
N SER A 13 6.92 -0.18 -22.67
CA SER A 13 7.14 -1.58 -22.28
C SER A 13 6.88 -1.78 -20.78
N ASP A 14 6.21 -2.89 -20.43
CA ASP A 14 5.90 -3.21 -19.03
C ASP A 14 7.19 -3.61 -18.30
N ILE A 15 7.51 -2.88 -17.22
CA ILE A 15 8.72 -3.03 -16.41
C ILE A 15 8.52 -4.11 -15.33
N THR A 16 7.27 -4.30 -14.89
CA THR A 16 6.90 -5.26 -13.86
C THR A 16 5.71 -6.09 -14.30
N PRO A 17 5.58 -7.35 -13.81
CA PRO A 17 4.29 -8.01 -13.80
C PRO A 17 3.28 -7.20 -12.98
N PRO A 18 1.98 -7.53 -13.07
CA PRO A 18 0.97 -7.00 -12.17
C PRO A 18 1.37 -7.25 -10.70
N LEU A 19 1.78 -6.19 -10.02
CA LEU A 19 2.18 -6.22 -8.62
C LEU A 19 0.95 -6.29 -7.74
N ILE A 20 1.00 -7.16 -6.73
CA ILE A 20 -0.07 -7.33 -5.75
C ILE A 20 0.16 -6.36 -4.59
N PRO A 21 -0.89 -5.68 -4.11
CA PRO A 21 -0.78 -4.82 -2.94
C PRO A 21 -0.51 -5.64 -1.67
N LEU A 22 0.34 -5.12 -0.79
CA LEU A 22 0.48 -5.60 0.59
C LEU A 22 -0.77 -5.32 1.43
N SER A 23 -1.38 -4.16 1.18
CA SER A 23 -2.58 -3.70 1.87
C SER A 23 -3.28 -2.65 1.01
N PHE A 24 -4.60 -2.54 1.11
CA PHE A 24 -5.39 -1.59 0.36
C PHE A 24 -6.74 -1.34 1.04
N SER A 25 -7.38 -0.22 0.71
CA SER A 25 -8.74 0.09 1.16
C SER A 25 -9.41 1.14 0.26
N LEU A 26 -10.72 1.03 0.04
CA LEU A 26 -11.51 2.07 -0.62
C LEU A 26 -11.54 3.35 0.22
N HIS A 27 -11.74 4.51 -0.42
CA HIS A 27 -12.16 5.71 0.30
C HIS A 27 -13.56 5.53 0.89
N ASN A 28 -13.86 6.27 1.96
CA ASN A 28 -15.15 6.20 2.65
C ASN A 28 -16.33 6.46 1.69
N THR A 29 -16.17 7.43 0.79
CA THR A 29 -17.14 7.81 -0.24
C THR A 29 -17.46 6.67 -1.20
N ASN A 30 -16.54 5.72 -1.38
CA ASN A 30 -16.68 4.62 -2.32
C ASN A 30 -17.05 3.29 -1.67
N LEU A 31 -17.11 3.23 -0.33
CA LEU A 31 -17.40 1.99 0.41
C LEU A 31 -18.73 1.35 0.01
N HIS A 32 -19.74 2.17 -0.33
CA HIS A 32 -21.10 1.73 -0.65
C HIS A 32 -21.36 1.57 -2.16
N THR A 33 -20.44 2.06 -3.00
CA THR A 33 -20.59 2.01 -4.46
C THR A 33 -19.65 1.00 -5.11
N HIS A 34 -18.55 0.60 -4.45
CA HIS A 34 -17.54 -0.28 -5.03
C HIS A 34 -17.32 -1.52 -4.18
N CYS A 35 -16.90 -2.60 -4.84
CA CYS A 35 -16.49 -3.84 -4.21
C CYS A 35 -15.24 -3.61 -3.36
N SER A 36 -15.33 -3.93 -2.07
CA SER A 36 -14.21 -3.77 -1.13
C SER A 36 -13.01 -4.69 -1.43
N SER A 37 -13.20 -5.70 -2.29
CA SER A 37 -12.18 -6.67 -2.68
C SER A 37 -11.48 -6.30 -4.01
N CYS A 38 -12.23 -6.00 -5.07
CA CYS A 38 -11.68 -5.76 -6.42
C CYS A 38 -11.83 -4.33 -6.94
N PHE A 39 -12.48 -3.45 -6.16
CA PHE A 39 -12.78 -2.05 -6.48
C PHE A 39 -13.69 -1.86 -7.70
N SER A 40 -14.31 -2.92 -8.23
CA SER A 40 -15.33 -2.79 -9.28
C SER A 40 -16.60 -2.12 -8.76
N LEU A 41 -17.24 -1.29 -9.57
CA LEU A 41 -18.53 -0.68 -9.25
C LEU A 41 -19.59 -1.75 -9.00
N ILE A 42 -20.40 -1.56 -7.95
CA ILE A 42 -21.53 -2.42 -7.64
C ILE A 42 -22.78 -1.80 -8.24
N THR A 43 -23.40 -2.51 -9.18
CA THR A 43 -24.57 -2.02 -9.93
C THR A 43 -25.90 -2.36 -9.26
N THR A 44 -25.91 -3.23 -8.25
CA THR A 44 -27.12 -3.59 -7.51
C THR A 44 -27.39 -2.59 -6.38
N PRO A 45 -28.62 -2.06 -6.23
CA PRO A 45 -28.97 -1.18 -5.13
C PRO A 45 -28.85 -1.95 -3.81
N ILE A 46 -27.94 -1.52 -2.94
CA ILE A 46 -27.76 -2.14 -1.64
C ILE A 46 -28.49 -1.31 -0.59
N PRO A 47 -29.34 -1.91 0.27
CA PRO A 47 -29.98 -1.18 1.36
C PRO A 47 -28.91 -0.54 2.23
N ILE A 48 -29.01 0.78 2.43
CA ILE A 48 -28.12 1.55 3.31
C ILE A 48 -28.31 1.02 4.74
N PRO A 49 -27.31 0.36 5.36
CA PRO A 49 -27.42 -0.04 6.74
C PRO A 49 -27.30 1.19 7.64
N ASN A 50 -28.04 1.19 8.74
CA ASN A 50 -28.05 2.27 9.72
C ASN A 50 -26.63 2.60 10.24
N ALA A 51 -26.40 3.88 10.53
CA ALA A 51 -25.14 4.63 10.42
C ALA A 51 -23.94 4.26 11.34
N ASN A 52 -23.85 3.07 11.92
CA ASN A 52 -22.85 2.80 12.97
C ASN A 52 -21.72 1.84 12.61
N SER A 53 -21.79 1.14 11.47
CA SER A 53 -20.65 0.44 10.87
C SER A 53 -21.05 0.00 9.46
N ILE A 54 -20.46 0.59 8.42
CA ILE A 54 -20.80 0.21 7.03
C ILE A 54 -20.07 -1.11 6.74
N PRO A 55 -20.79 -2.24 6.58
CA PRO A 55 -20.16 -3.51 6.24
C PRO A 55 -19.54 -3.41 4.84
N PRO A 56 -18.43 -4.13 4.58
CA PRO A 56 -17.84 -4.16 3.24
C PRO A 56 -18.82 -4.81 2.25
N PHE A 57 -18.95 -4.20 1.07
CA PHE A 57 -19.76 -4.76 -0.02
C PHE A 57 -18.89 -5.51 -1.03
N TYR A 58 -19.44 -6.55 -1.63
CA TYR A 58 -18.74 -7.43 -2.55
C TYR A 58 -19.58 -7.71 -3.79
N CYS A 59 -18.97 -7.67 -4.97
CA CYS A 59 -19.67 -7.93 -6.24
C CYS A 59 -19.92 -9.43 -6.51
N SER A 60 -19.26 -10.33 -5.77
CA SER A 60 -19.36 -11.77 -5.98
C SER A 60 -19.01 -12.58 -4.72
N PRO A 61 -19.43 -13.85 -4.65
CA PRO A 61 -18.97 -14.77 -3.61
C PRO A 61 -17.45 -14.92 -3.59
N HIS A 62 -16.79 -14.91 -4.75
CA HIS A 62 -15.32 -14.96 -4.84
C HIS A 62 -14.65 -13.78 -4.13
N CYS A 63 -15.14 -12.56 -4.37
CA CYS A 63 -14.66 -11.36 -3.68
C CYS A 63 -14.94 -11.40 -2.18
N THR A 64 -16.08 -11.97 -1.79
CA THR A 64 -16.44 -12.15 -0.38
C THR A 64 -15.45 -13.10 0.29
N THR A 65 -15.26 -14.31 -0.24
CA THR A 65 -14.33 -15.30 0.32
C THR A 65 -12.88 -14.83 0.33
N ALA A 66 -12.45 -14.07 -0.69
CA ALA A 66 -11.08 -13.58 -0.79
C ALA A 66 -10.74 -12.49 0.25
N HIS A 67 -11.73 -11.68 0.65
CA HIS A 67 -11.46 -10.46 1.42
C HIS A 67 -12.20 -10.39 2.76
N SER A 68 -13.27 -11.15 3.02
CA SER A 68 -14.09 -11.00 4.25
C SER A 68 -13.31 -11.24 5.55
N SER A 69 -12.30 -12.11 5.53
CA SER A 69 -11.44 -12.36 6.70
C SER A 69 -10.55 -11.17 7.04
N ILE A 70 -10.19 -10.32 6.06
CA ILE A 70 -9.23 -9.24 6.26
C ILE A 70 -9.80 -8.17 7.21
N PRO A 71 -10.97 -7.53 6.97
CA PRO A 71 -11.55 -6.55 7.90
C PRO A 71 -11.91 -7.10 9.29
N LEU A 72 -12.21 -8.40 9.36
CA LEU A 72 -12.54 -9.06 10.62
C LEU A 72 -11.29 -9.30 11.47
N SER A 73 -10.20 -9.74 10.84
CA SER A 73 -8.93 -10.02 11.52
C SER A 73 -8.08 -8.77 11.78
N SER A 74 -8.29 -7.69 11.04
CA SER A 74 -7.55 -6.43 11.17
C SER A 74 -8.07 -5.51 12.29
N ALA A 75 -9.11 -5.90 13.02
CA ALA A 75 -9.78 -5.07 14.04
C ALA A 75 -10.45 -3.78 13.50
N GLU A 76 -10.65 -3.64 12.19
CA GLU A 76 -11.23 -2.43 11.58
C GLU A 76 -12.61 -2.06 12.15
N HIS A 77 -13.42 -3.06 12.50
CA HIS A 77 -14.76 -2.88 13.07
C HIS A 77 -14.75 -2.31 14.50
N HIS A 78 -13.59 -2.27 15.17
CA HIS A 78 -13.42 -1.63 16.47
C HIS A 78 -12.95 -0.18 16.38
N LEU A 79 -12.67 0.33 15.18
CA LEU A 79 -12.38 1.74 14.97
C LEU A 79 -13.65 2.59 15.24
N PRO A 80 -13.52 3.76 15.85
CA PRO A 80 -14.65 4.66 16.00
C PRO A 80 -15.06 5.20 14.61
N PRO A 81 -16.36 5.40 14.33
CA PRO A 81 -16.82 5.91 13.05
C PRO A 81 -16.16 7.24 12.64
N SER A 82 -15.90 8.11 13.62
CA SER A 82 -15.23 9.40 13.42
C SER A 82 -13.76 9.30 13.01
N ALA A 83 -13.07 8.20 13.33
CA ALA A 83 -11.69 7.96 12.92
C ALA A 83 -11.58 6.94 11.79
N THR A 84 -12.70 6.43 11.25
CA THR A 84 -12.60 5.37 10.23
C THR A 84 -12.20 5.98 8.88
N SER A 85 -10.90 6.03 8.57
CA SER A 85 -10.37 6.50 7.28
C SER A 85 -9.79 5.35 6.44
N SER A 86 -9.62 5.57 5.14
CA SER A 86 -8.93 4.61 4.27
C SER A 86 -7.49 4.36 4.70
N LEU A 87 -6.81 5.38 5.25
CA LEU A 87 -5.46 5.29 5.82
C LEU A 87 -5.42 4.32 7.01
N LEU A 88 -6.31 4.53 7.99
CA LEU A 88 -6.39 3.71 9.20
C LEU A 88 -6.76 2.25 8.88
N ARG A 89 -7.74 2.03 7.98
CA ARG A 89 -8.07 0.68 7.50
C ARG A 89 -6.87 0.02 6.82
N THR A 90 -6.18 0.73 5.92
CA THR A 90 -5.01 0.19 5.22
C THR A 90 -3.86 -0.12 6.17
N ALA A 91 -3.64 0.71 7.19
CA ALA A 91 -2.59 0.50 8.20
C ALA A 91 -2.87 -0.71 9.10
N LEU A 92 -4.12 -0.86 9.57
CA LEU A 92 -4.54 -2.04 10.34
C LEU A 92 -4.41 -3.35 9.54
N ARG A 93 -4.84 -3.34 8.27
CA ARG A 93 -4.67 -4.48 7.36
C ARG A 93 -3.20 -4.80 7.13
N LEU A 94 -2.34 -3.78 7.03
CA LEU A 94 -0.90 -3.96 6.85
C LEU A 94 -0.27 -4.61 8.09
N LEU A 95 -0.67 -4.21 9.31
CA LEU A 95 -0.21 -4.83 10.55
C LEU A 95 -0.55 -6.31 10.64
N LEU A 96 -1.77 -6.69 10.24
CA LEU A 96 -2.20 -8.10 10.21
C LEU A 96 -1.22 -8.95 9.37
N VAL A 97 -0.77 -8.42 8.23
CA VAL A 97 0.19 -9.08 7.35
C VAL A 97 1.60 -9.13 7.96
N SER A 98 1.99 -8.09 8.70
CA SER A 98 3.31 -8.01 9.34
C SER A 98 3.46 -8.87 10.60
N HIS A 99 2.39 -9.11 11.36
CA HIS A 99 2.43 -9.89 12.60
C HIS A 99 2.83 -11.36 12.37
N HIS A 100 2.72 -11.87 11.14
CA HIS A 100 3.20 -13.19 10.77
C HIS A 100 4.73 -13.25 10.57
N ARG A 101 5.46 -12.13 10.70
CA ARG A 101 6.91 -12.06 10.48
C ARG A 101 7.62 -11.57 11.74
N THR A 102 8.04 -12.54 12.55
CA THR A 102 8.87 -12.33 13.75
C THR A 102 10.29 -11.92 13.36
N SER A 103 10.52 -10.62 13.14
CA SER A 103 11.89 -10.09 13.24
C SER A 103 11.88 -8.61 13.60
N PRO A 104 12.71 -8.18 14.57
CA PRO A 104 12.84 -6.79 15.00
C PRO A 104 13.64 -6.00 13.97
N SER A 105 13.05 -5.79 12.79
CA SER A 105 13.58 -4.88 11.79
C SER A 105 12.82 -3.56 11.91
N THR A 106 13.55 -2.44 11.90
CA THR A 106 12.96 -1.07 11.89
C THR A 106 12.09 -0.78 10.67
N ARG A 107 12.01 -1.72 9.71
CA ARG A 107 11.24 -1.62 8.48
C ARG A 107 10.11 -2.64 8.49
N LEU A 108 8.90 -2.15 8.62
CA LEU A 108 7.69 -2.96 8.47
C LEU A 108 7.62 -3.44 7.01
N ASN A 109 7.76 -4.75 6.78
CA ASN A 109 7.78 -5.37 5.43
C ASN A 109 8.77 -4.72 4.44
N HIS A 110 9.93 -4.24 4.93
CA HIS A 110 10.93 -3.50 4.13
C HIS A 110 10.45 -2.15 3.55
N LEU A 111 9.30 -1.65 4.01
CA LEU A 111 8.79 -0.32 3.65
C LEU A 111 9.55 0.77 4.41
N LEU A 112 9.61 1.95 3.80
CA LEU A 112 10.10 3.15 4.46
C LEU A 112 8.99 3.71 5.35
N THR A 113 9.27 3.97 6.62
CA THR A 113 8.24 4.55 7.51
C THR A 113 8.33 6.07 7.54
N ASN A 114 9.52 6.64 7.33
CA ASN A 114 9.81 8.06 7.55
C ASN A 114 9.26 8.58 8.89
N ARG A 115 9.13 7.71 9.91
CA ARG A 115 8.52 8.05 11.20
C ARG A 115 9.11 9.33 11.77
N HIS A 116 10.44 9.41 11.85
CA HIS A 116 11.14 10.57 12.38
C HIS A 116 10.74 11.86 11.66
N LEU A 117 10.69 11.88 10.32
CA LEU A 117 10.24 13.05 9.56
C LEU A 117 8.78 13.37 9.89
N LEU A 118 7.90 12.38 9.80
CA LEU A 118 6.46 12.57 10.00
C LEU A 118 6.08 13.00 11.43
N THR A 119 6.89 12.68 12.44
CA THR A 119 6.61 13.01 13.85
C THR A 119 7.42 14.18 14.39
N CYS A 120 8.46 14.64 13.69
CA CYS A 120 9.32 15.73 14.18
C CYS A 120 8.81 17.13 13.82
N HIS A 121 8.02 17.28 12.76
CA HIS A 121 7.42 18.57 12.43
C HIS A 121 6.29 18.91 13.41
N TYR A 122 6.04 20.19 13.68
CA TYR A 122 4.95 20.65 14.55
C TYR A 122 3.74 21.08 13.71
N ASP A 123 3.41 20.29 12.68
CA ASP A 123 2.29 20.53 11.79
C ASP A 123 1.03 19.77 12.25
N GLU A 124 -0.06 19.89 11.49
CA GLU A 124 -1.31 19.18 11.79
C GLU A 124 -1.11 17.65 11.64
N LEU A 125 -0.36 17.22 10.63
CA LEU A 125 -0.13 15.80 10.36
C LEU A 125 0.58 15.11 11.54
N SER A 126 1.63 15.71 12.07
CA SER A 126 2.39 15.15 13.20
C SER A 126 1.56 15.04 14.48
N GLN A 127 0.60 15.95 14.68
CA GLN A 127 -0.34 15.91 15.80
C GLN A 127 -1.41 14.83 15.61
N THR A 128 -1.84 14.57 14.37
CA THR A 128 -2.84 13.51 14.10
C THR A 128 -2.27 12.09 14.18
N ILE A 129 -0.98 11.88 13.92
CA ILE A 129 -0.35 10.55 13.92
C ILE A 129 -0.51 9.83 15.27
N PRO A 130 -0.16 10.41 16.43
CA PRO A 130 -0.34 9.77 17.73
C PRO A 130 -1.81 9.43 18.04
N ILE A 131 -2.75 10.31 17.67
CA ILE A 131 -4.18 10.12 17.89
C ILE A 131 -4.68 8.92 17.08
N ASN A 132 -4.31 8.86 15.81
CA ASN A 132 -4.67 7.78 14.89
C ASN A 132 -4.02 6.45 15.29
N ALA A 133 -2.75 6.46 15.70
CA ALA A 133 -2.05 5.28 16.19
C ALA A 133 -2.69 4.75 17.48
N LEU A 134 -3.10 5.63 18.39
CA LEU A 134 -3.82 5.25 19.62
C LEU A 134 -5.18 4.61 19.30
N ALA A 135 -5.92 5.15 18.33
CA ALA A 135 -7.19 4.58 17.88
C ALA A 135 -6.99 3.15 17.30
N MET A 136 -5.92 2.94 16.52
CA MET A 136 -5.55 1.61 16.01
C MET A 136 -5.18 0.66 17.15
N ALA A 137 -4.32 1.09 18.08
CA ALA A 137 -3.88 0.25 19.20
C ALA A 137 -5.06 -0.16 20.09
N THR A 138 -5.99 0.77 20.34
CA THR A 138 -7.23 0.49 21.08
C THR A 138 -8.11 -0.52 20.35
N ALA A 139 -8.24 -0.40 19.02
CA ALA A 139 -9.00 -1.35 18.21
C ALA A 139 -8.39 -2.76 18.26
N ILE A 140 -7.06 -2.86 18.15
CA ILE A 140 -6.31 -4.13 18.27
C ILE A 140 -6.48 -4.74 19.66
N ALA A 141 -6.38 -3.94 20.72
CA ALA A 141 -6.60 -4.41 22.09
C ALA A 141 -8.01 -4.99 22.26
N LYS A 142 -9.06 -4.27 21.81
CA LYS A 142 -10.44 -4.77 21.84
C LYS A 142 -10.62 -6.10 21.10
N GLN A 143 -9.95 -6.27 19.96
CA GLN A 143 -9.96 -7.52 19.20
C GLN A 143 -9.31 -8.67 19.97
N ARG A 144 -8.20 -8.39 20.67
CA ARG A 144 -7.40 -9.38 21.41
C ARG A 144 -8.02 -9.78 22.75
N SER A 145 -8.68 -8.87 23.46
CA SER A 145 -9.38 -9.18 24.70
C SER A 145 -10.56 -10.15 24.53
N ARG A 146 -10.86 -10.57 23.29
CA ARG A 146 -11.77 -11.67 22.95
C ARG A 146 -11.08 -13.05 22.92
N GLY A 147 -9.75 -13.12 23.11
CA GLY A 147 -8.93 -14.34 23.09
C GLY A 147 -7.98 -14.44 24.29
N ASP A 148 -7.70 -15.66 24.72
CA ASP A 148 -7.07 -16.02 26.00
C ASP A 148 -5.51 -15.98 25.98
N LEU A 149 -4.92 -15.07 25.21
CA LEU A 149 -3.46 -15.01 24.99
C LEU A 149 -2.80 -13.85 25.74
N ILE A 150 -1.54 -14.06 26.13
CA ILE A 150 -0.67 -13.07 26.79
C ILE A 150 -0.66 -11.78 25.97
N GLU A 151 -1.27 -10.72 26.52
CA GLU A 151 -1.34 -9.43 25.84
C GLU A 151 0.06 -8.79 25.80
N PRO A 152 0.56 -8.39 24.62
CA PRO A 152 1.75 -7.55 24.54
C PRO A 152 1.48 -6.22 25.25
N SER A 153 2.54 -5.56 25.72
CA SER A 153 2.36 -4.26 26.39
C SER A 153 1.66 -3.27 25.47
N HIS A 154 0.76 -2.46 26.05
CA HIS A 154 0.03 -1.42 25.33
C HIS A 154 0.98 -0.52 24.51
N ASP A 155 2.17 -0.23 25.07
CA ASP A 155 3.20 0.59 24.42
C ASP A 155 3.79 -0.07 23.16
N ALA A 156 3.95 -1.40 23.16
CA ALA A 156 4.44 -2.13 22.00
C ALA A 156 3.42 -2.10 20.84
N VAL A 157 2.13 -2.27 21.16
CA VAL A 157 1.06 -2.19 20.16
C VAL A 157 0.92 -0.78 19.58
N LEU A 158 1.06 0.24 20.42
CA LEU A 158 1.04 1.64 19.99
C LEU A 158 2.23 1.97 19.06
N GLU A 159 3.42 1.46 19.38
CA GLU A 159 4.61 1.62 18.55
C GLU A 159 4.43 0.94 17.18
N GLU A 160 3.92 -0.30 17.14
CA GLU A 160 3.60 -0.99 15.90
C GLU A 160 2.55 -0.23 15.08
N ALA A 161 1.49 0.24 15.72
CA ALA A 161 0.46 1.07 15.08
C ALA A 161 1.03 2.35 14.46
N THR A 162 1.92 3.02 15.19
CA THR A 162 2.62 4.21 14.70
C THR A 162 3.47 3.88 13.48
N LEU A 163 4.27 2.81 13.53
CA LEU A 163 5.12 2.40 12.40
C LEU A 163 4.32 2.02 11.16
N ALA A 164 3.19 1.31 11.32
CA ALA A 164 2.32 0.95 10.21
C ALA A 164 1.63 2.16 9.58
N LEU A 165 1.13 3.09 10.40
CA LEU A 165 0.53 4.32 9.90
C LEU A 165 1.55 5.16 9.11
N CYS A 166 2.75 5.34 9.65
CA CYS A 166 3.84 6.03 8.98
C CYS A 166 4.27 5.32 7.68
N ALA A 167 4.29 3.99 7.65
CA ALA A 167 4.53 3.22 6.43
C ALA A 167 3.46 3.47 5.36
N VAL A 168 2.18 3.51 5.75
CA VAL A 168 1.08 3.83 4.81
C VAL A 168 1.20 5.26 4.30
N LEU A 169 1.39 6.25 5.17
CA LEU A 169 1.55 7.66 4.77
C LEU A 169 2.71 7.89 3.78
N THR A 170 3.78 7.11 3.94
CA THR A 170 4.99 7.21 3.12
C THR A 170 4.87 6.51 1.77
N ASN A 171 4.22 5.34 1.71
CA ASN A 171 4.27 4.46 0.52
C ASN A 171 2.93 4.21 -0.16
N ALA A 172 1.82 4.65 0.42
CA ALA A 172 0.51 4.44 -0.20
C ALA A 172 0.40 5.26 -1.49
N VAL A 173 -0.15 4.62 -2.52
CA VAL A 173 -0.57 5.26 -3.75
C VAL A 173 -2.08 5.34 -3.82
N GLU A 174 -2.57 6.41 -4.41
CA GLU A 174 -3.99 6.58 -4.71
C GLU A 174 -4.35 5.75 -5.94
N VAL A 175 -5.39 4.93 -5.76
CA VAL A 175 -5.89 4.00 -6.77
C VAL A 175 -6.97 4.71 -7.56
N HIS A 176 -6.76 4.81 -8.87
CA HIS A 176 -7.66 5.49 -9.79
C HIS A 176 -8.31 4.51 -10.76
N ASP A 177 -9.56 4.78 -11.14
CA ASP A 177 -10.19 4.10 -12.27
C ASP A 177 -9.65 4.61 -13.62
N ASP A 178 -10.17 4.04 -14.71
CA ASP A 178 -9.87 4.39 -16.09
C ASP A 178 -10.31 5.82 -16.47
N GLN A 179 -11.17 6.45 -15.67
CA GLN A 179 -11.58 7.84 -15.82
C GLN A 179 -10.79 8.80 -14.91
N GLY A 180 -9.78 8.30 -14.19
CA GLY A 180 -8.97 9.10 -13.27
C GLY A 180 -9.66 9.45 -11.96
N ARG A 181 -10.75 8.77 -11.58
CA ARG A 181 -11.44 9.00 -10.30
C ARG A 181 -10.76 8.20 -9.19
N ALA A 182 -10.49 8.86 -8.06
CA ALA A 182 -9.90 8.24 -6.88
C ALA A 182 -10.89 7.24 -6.23
N LEU A 183 -10.49 5.96 -6.20
CA LEU A 183 -11.27 4.87 -5.63
C LEU A 183 -10.87 4.57 -4.18
N GLY A 184 -9.56 4.59 -3.90
CA GLY A 184 -9.00 4.21 -2.61
C GLY A 184 -7.49 4.35 -2.60
N ILE A 185 -6.85 3.66 -1.65
CA ILE A 185 -5.39 3.63 -1.54
C ILE A 185 -4.87 2.20 -1.49
N ALA A 186 -3.62 2.01 -1.91
CA ALA A 186 -2.93 0.73 -1.84
C ALA A 186 -1.44 0.93 -1.51
N VAL A 187 -0.86 -0.02 -0.77
CA VAL A 187 0.57 -0.09 -0.46
C VAL A 187 1.14 -1.33 -1.16
N PHE A 188 2.23 -1.16 -1.88
CA PHE A 188 2.91 -2.24 -2.60
C PHE A 188 4.24 -2.61 -1.93
N GLN A 189 4.81 -3.74 -2.32
CA GLN A 189 6.13 -4.17 -1.83
C GLN A 189 7.27 -3.28 -2.38
N HIS A 190 8.48 -3.58 -1.92
CA HIS A 190 9.73 -2.91 -2.32
C HIS A 190 9.89 -2.75 -3.84
N ALA A 191 9.38 -3.68 -4.65
CA ALA A 191 9.42 -3.60 -6.11
C ALA A 191 8.82 -2.30 -6.67
N PHE A 192 7.85 -1.70 -5.98
CA PHE A 192 7.30 -0.39 -6.31
C PHE A 192 7.70 0.69 -5.30
N SER A 193 7.59 0.40 -4.01
CA SER A 193 7.79 1.39 -2.93
C SER A 193 9.22 1.92 -2.79
N TRP A 194 10.19 1.36 -3.52
CA TRP A 194 11.57 1.86 -3.57
C TRP A 194 11.91 2.66 -4.83
N ILE A 195 11.01 2.73 -5.81
CA ILE A 195 11.15 3.59 -6.98
C ILE A 195 11.10 5.04 -6.51
N ASN A 196 12.00 5.90 -6.99
CA ASN A 196 12.07 7.29 -6.53
C ASN A 196 11.18 8.24 -7.34
N HIS A 197 10.95 9.41 -6.76
CA HIS A 197 10.33 10.52 -7.46
C HIS A 197 11.27 11.14 -8.50
N SER A 198 10.72 11.56 -9.63
CA SER A 198 11.33 12.53 -10.53
C SER A 198 10.25 13.45 -11.11
N CYS A 199 10.55 14.74 -11.26
CA CYS A 199 9.69 15.68 -12.01
C CYS A 199 9.78 15.48 -13.53
N SER A 200 10.73 14.66 -14.00
CA SER A 200 10.85 14.23 -15.39
C SER A 200 10.98 12.69 -15.43
N PRO A 201 9.93 11.96 -15.00
CA PRO A 201 10.02 10.52 -14.80
C PRO A 201 10.33 9.77 -16.10
N ASN A 202 10.88 8.56 -15.98
CA ASN A 202 11.10 7.65 -17.10
C ASN A 202 10.14 6.46 -17.09
N ALA A 203 9.37 6.29 -16.02
CA ALA A 203 8.28 5.33 -15.93
C ALA A 203 6.98 5.96 -15.40
N CYS A 204 5.86 5.30 -15.69
CA CYS A 204 4.55 5.56 -15.10
C CYS A 204 3.92 4.24 -14.67
N TYR A 205 2.78 4.28 -13.97
CA TYR A 205 2.05 3.08 -13.57
C TYR A 205 0.57 3.18 -13.93
N ARG A 206 -0.07 2.02 -14.02
CA ARG A 206 -1.52 1.87 -14.20
C ARG A 206 -2.05 0.78 -13.29
N PHE A 207 -3.34 0.87 -12.95
CA PHE A 207 -4.03 -0.16 -12.20
C PHE A 207 -4.72 -1.16 -13.12
N SER A 208 -4.80 -2.40 -12.68
CA SER A 208 -5.61 -3.46 -13.27
C SER A 208 -6.51 -4.03 -12.20
N PHE A 209 -7.82 -4.00 -12.46
CA PHE A 209 -8.86 -4.50 -11.59
C PHE A 209 -9.36 -5.82 -12.17
N GLU A 210 -8.70 -6.93 -11.84
CA GLU A 210 -9.07 -8.23 -12.40
C GLU A 210 -10.46 -8.66 -11.93
N SER A 211 -11.32 -8.98 -12.90
CA SER A 211 -12.38 -9.98 -12.75
C SER A 211 -12.02 -11.14 -13.67
N SER A 212 -11.76 -12.33 -13.11
CA SER A 212 -11.56 -13.62 -13.80
C SER A 212 -10.24 -13.86 -14.58
N SER A 213 -9.40 -14.73 -14.00
CA SER A 213 -8.69 -15.89 -14.59
C SER A 213 -7.91 -15.82 -15.93
N SER A 214 -7.76 -14.68 -16.60
CA SER A 214 -7.16 -14.63 -17.95
C SER A 214 -5.78 -13.96 -18.05
N LEU A 215 -5.23 -13.39 -16.96
CA LEU A 215 -3.92 -12.69 -17.00
C LEU A 215 -2.69 -13.55 -16.65
N LEU A 216 -2.84 -14.88 -16.51
CA LEU A 216 -1.67 -15.77 -16.42
C LEU A 216 -0.89 -15.90 -17.75
N SER A 217 -1.30 -15.20 -18.82
CA SER A 217 -0.75 -15.36 -20.18
C SER A 217 0.25 -14.28 -20.62
N GLN A 218 0.59 -13.28 -19.79
CA GLN A 218 1.72 -12.41 -20.08
C GLN A 218 2.75 -12.53 -18.97
N GLU A 219 3.76 -13.37 -19.22
CA GLU A 219 5.01 -13.47 -18.45
C GLU A 219 5.79 -12.15 -18.55
N SER A 220 5.25 -11.07 -17.98
CA SER A 220 6.05 -9.88 -17.74
C SER A 220 7.05 -10.22 -16.64
N LYS A 221 8.32 -10.30 -17.01
CA LYS A 221 9.43 -10.51 -16.07
C LYS A 221 9.62 -9.26 -15.23
N LEU A 222 9.99 -9.42 -13.96
CA LEU A 222 10.39 -8.29 -13.12
C LEU A 222 11.75 -7.74 -13.59
N CYS A 223 11.71 -6.64 -14.36
CA CYS A 223 12.88 -6.06 -15.03
C CYS A 223 13.68 -5.06 -14.19
N ILE A 224 13.27 -4.82 -12.95
CA ILE A 224 13.96 -3.93 -12.00
C ILE A 224 14.56 -4.70 -10.84
N ALA A 225 15.62 -4.15 -10.25
CA ALA A 225 16.27 -4.65 -9.06
C ALA A 225 16.58 -3.50 -8.09
N PRO A 226 16.57 -3.77 -6.78
CA PRO A 226 17.15 -2.85 -5.81
C PRO A 226 18.62 -2.57 -6.10
N PHE A 227 19.04 -1.32 -5.91
CA PHE A 227 20.44 -0.94 -5.94
C PHE A 227 20.84 -0.28 -4.61
N THR A 228 22.03 -0.63 -4.12
CA THR A 228 22.63 -0.05 -2.91
C THR A 228 24.05 0.43 -3.22
N HIS A 229 24.34 1.67 -2.85
CA HIS A 229 25.61 2.34 -3.17
C HIS A 229 26.81 1.79 -2.38
N ASN A 230 26.55 1.05 -1.29
CA ASN A 230 27.57 0.37 -0.51
C ASN A 230 27.58 -1.11 -0.90
N SER A 231 28.77 -1.64 -1.17
CA SER A 231 29.10 -2.98 -1.68
C SER A 231 28.62 -4.17 -0.84
N GLN A 232 27.86 -3.94 0.23
CA GLN A 232 27.01 -4.96 0.81
C GLN A 232 25.66 -4.88 0.09
N GLN A 233 25.48 -5.71 -0.94
CA GLN A 233 24.13 -6.09 -1.35
C GLN A 233 23.39 -6.40 -0.04
N PRO A 234 22.27 -5.73 0.27
CA PRO A 234 21.50 -6.14 1.41
C PRO A 234 21.22 -7.63 1.14
N LYS A 235 21.57 -8.49 2.11
CA LYS A 235 21.11 -9.89 2.15
C LYS A 235 19.59 -9.83 2.34
N ILE A 236 18.89 -9.26 1.37
CA ILE A 236 17.52 -9.58 1.04
C ILE A 236 17.70 -10.97 0.50
N ASP A 237 17.54 -11.96 1.38
CA ASP A 237 17.61 -13.37 1.00
C ASP A 237 16.86 -13.49 -0.32
N CYS A 238 17.51 -13.97 -1.38
CA CYS A 238 16.83 -14.07 -2.67
C CYS A 238 15.65 -15.05 -2.63
N ARG A 239 15.48 -15.79 -1.53
CA ARG A 239 14.25 -16.50 -1.15
C ARG A 239 13.05 -15.58 -0.84
N ILE A 240 13.28 -14.30 -0.55
CA ILE A 240 12.29 -13.22 -0.35
C ILE A 240 12.03 -12.45 -1.67
N PHE A 241 12.77 -12.75 -2.76
CA PHE A 241 12.24 -12.54 -4.13
C PHE A 241 11.24 -13.64 -4.52
N GLY A 242 10.81 -14.45 -3.55
CA GLY A 242 9.67 -15.34 -3.67
C GLY A 242 8.50 -14.55 -4.23
N THR A 243 8.27 -14.74 -5.54
CA THR A 243 6.96 -14.91 -6.14
C THR A 243 5.86 -14.46 -5.22
N SER A 244 5.44 -13.19 -5.37
CA SER A 244 4.08 -12.80 -5.04
C SER A 244 3.76 -12.99 -3.54
N GLY A 245 3.68 -11.90 -2.76
CA GLY A 245 3.53 -11.97 -1.29
C GLY A 245 2.56 -13.05 -0.82
N GLU A 246 2.83 -13.71 0.30
CA GLU A 246 2.19 -14.94 0.84
C GLU A 246 0.64 -15.01 0.84
N PHE A 247 -0.07 -13.99 0.35
CA PHE A 247 -1.36 -14.16 -0.34
C PHE A 247 -1.32 -14.95 -1.65
N ALA A 248 -0.15 -15.19 -2.25
CA ALA A 248 -0.04 -15.64 -3.63
C ALA A 248 0.74 -16.95 -3.83
N GLN A 249 1.16 -17.61 -2.75
CA GLN A 249 1.73 -18.96 -2.83
C GLN A 249 1.27 -19.93 -1.75
N GLU A 250 0.15 -19.67 -1.08
CA GLU A 250 -0.61 -20.77 -0.51
C GLU A 250 -1.53 -21.29 -1.62
N LYS A 251 -1.24 -22.49 -2.14
CA LYS A 251 -2.01 -23.16 -3.20
C LYS A 251 -3.51 -23.10 -2.86
N GLY A 252 -4.24 -22.16 -3.47
CA GLY A 252 -5.69 -22.00 -3.31
C GLY A 252 -6.21 -20.66 -2.80
N LYS A 253 -5.36 -19.70 -2.37
CA LYS A 253 -5.85 -18.38 -1.90
C LYS A 253 -6.09 -17.41 -3.06
N ILE A 254 -7.32 -16.90 -3.16
CA ILE A 254 -7.71 -15.91 -4.19
C ILE A 254 -7.05 -14.57 -3.86
N ILE A 255 -6.21 -14.08 -4.78
CA ILE A 255 -5.55 -12.77 -4.69
C ILE A 255 -6.59 -11.68 -5.00
N CYS A 256 -6.85 -10.79 -4.05
CA CYS A 256 -7.73 -9.64 -4.24
C CYS A 256 -6.95 -8.31 -4.20
N GLY A 257 -7.61 -7.23 -4.64
CA GLY A 257 -7.09 -5.88 -4.65
C GLY A 257 -6.66 -5.36 -6.03
N PRO A 258 -6.44 -4.03 -6.13
CA PRO A 258 -5.97 -3.39 -7.35
C PRO A 258 -4.52 -3.76 -7.64
N ARG A 259 -4.25 -4.32 -8.82
CA ARG A 259 -2.88 -4.65 -9.23
C ARG A 259 -2.22 -3.45 -9.89
N LEU A 260 -0.93 -3.25 -9.63
CA LEU A 260 -0.17 -2.15 -10.23
C LEU A 260 0.80 -2.68 -11.28
N ILE A 261 0.79 -2.08 -12.46
CA ILE A 261 1.71 -2.41 -13.55
C ILE A 261 2.53 -1.16 -13.86
N LEU A 262 3.85 -1.28 -13.76
CA LEU A 262 4.78 -0.21 -14.13
C LEU A 262 5.15 -0.32 -15.61
N ARG A 263 5.21 0.81 -16.32
CA ARG A 263 5.50 0.89 -17.75
C ARG A 263 6.50 2.02 -18.03
N SER A 264 7.39 1.78 -18.98
CA SER A 264 8.32 2.81 -19.47
C SER A 264 7.61 3.87 -20.29
N ILE A 265 7.92 5.15 -20.05
CA ILE A 265 7.47 6.30 -20.85
C ILE A 265 8.64 6.98 -21.58
N LYS A 266 9.87 6.54 -21.29
CA LYS A 266 11.10 6.87 -22.00
C LYS A 266 11.90 5.59 -22.20
N ARG A 267 12.90 5.62 -23.08
CA ARG A 267 13.91 4.57 -23.15
C ARG A 267 14.71 4.57 -21.84
N ILE A 268 14.95 3.39 -21.27
CA ILE A 268 15.72 3.23 -20.03
C ILE A 268 16.89 2.29 -20.32
N LYS A 269 18.11 2.74 -20.01
CA LYS A 269 19.31 1.92 -20.19
C LYS A 269 19.53 0.98 -19.02
N LYS A 270 20.27 -0.10 -19.26
CA LYS A 270 20.73 -1.01 -18.21
C LYS A 270 21.46 -0.24 -17.11
N GLY A 271 21.04 -0.46 -15.87
CA GLY A 271 21.60 0.18 -14.68
C GLY A 271 21.14 1.62 -14.46
N GLU A 272 20.27 2.16 -15.31
CA GLU A 272 19.62 3.45 -15.08
C GLU A 272 18.56 3.31 -13.98
N GLU A 273 18.40 4.38 -13.19
CA GLU A 273 17.39 4.47 -12.15
C GLU A 273 15.99 4.58 -12.77
N VAL A 274 15.03 3.84 -12.22
CA VAL A 274 13.62 3.96 -12.57
C VAL A 274 12.96 4.95 -11.63
N THR A 275 12.25 5.92 -12.20
CA THR A 275 11.59 7.00 -11.47
C THR A 275 10.17 7.22 -11.94
N VAL A 276 9.30 7.64 -11.02
CA VAL A 276 7.89 7.98 -11.26
C VAL A 276 7.57 9.38 -10.73
N ALA A 277 6.46 9.96 -11.15
CA ALA A 277 5.93 11.15 -10.49
C ALA A 277 5.10 10.74 -9.26
N TYR A 278 5.34 11.40 -8.11
CA TYR A 278 4.52 11.23 -6.90
C TYR A 278 3.40 12.26 -6.80
N THR A 279 3.53 13.32 -7.59
CA THR A 279 2.68 14.50 -7.61
C THR A 279 2.24 14.78 -9.04
N ASP A 280 1.15 15.53 -9.18
CA ASP A 280 0.71 16.00 -10.49
C ASP A 280 1.72 17.01 -11.05
N LEU A 281 2.32 16.67 -12.19
CA LEU A 281 3.32 17.48 -12.88
C LEU A 281 2.72 18.72 -13.56
N LEU A 282 1.39 18.81 -13.67
CA LEU A 282 0.69 19.95 -14.25
C LEU A 282 0.49 21.10 -13.26
N GLN A 283 0.72 20.88 -11.96
CA GLN A 283 0.68 21.98 -11.00
C GLN A 283 1.84 22.97 -11.24
N PRO A 284 1.62 24.29 -11.08
CA PRO A 284 2.68 25.29 -11.22
C PRO A 284 3.87 24.97 -10.30
N LYS A 285 5.12 25.21 -10.74
CA LYS A 285 6.35 24.94 -9.95
C LYS A 285 6.32 25.47 -8.51
N VAL A 286 5.63 26.57 -8.25
CA VAL A 286 5.51 27.15 -6.90
C VAL A 286 4.56 26.34 -6.00
N MET A 287 3.50 25.77 -6.57
CA MET A 287 2.63 24.78 -5.89
C MET A 287 3.26 23.40 -5.83
N GLN A 288 4.06 23.02 -6.84
CA GLN A 288 4.94 21.85 -6.75
C GLN A 288 5.94 22.02 -5.61
N ILE A 289 6.51 23.20 -5.37
CA ILE A 289 7.42 23.45 -4.24
C ILE A 289 6.66 23.38 -2.89
N ALA A 290 5.43 23.87 -2.78
CA ALA A 290 4.63 23.70 -1.56
C ALA A 290 4.28 22.23 -1.29
N HIS A 291 3.83 21.49 -2.32
CA HIS A 291 3.67 20.04 -2.26
C HIS A 291 5.00 19.29 -2.13
N ASN A 292 6.13 19.87 -2.55
CA ASN A 292 7.48 19.33 -2.40
C ASN A 292 8.14 19.75 -1.09
N VAL A 293 7.58 20.65 -0.30
CA VAL A 293 7.92 20.84 1.12
C VAL A 293 7.19 19.77 1.94
N GLU A 294 5.95 19.44 1.55
CA GLU A 294 5.18 18.30 2.07
C GLU A 294 5.71 16.94 1.53
N ALA A 295 6.31 16.91 0.34
CA ALA A 295 7.04 15.78 -0.24
C ALA A 295 8.57 15.86 -0.04
N ASP A 296 9.12 16.92 0.57
CA ASP A 296 10.52 16.95 1.06
C ASP A 296 10.63 16.04 2.27
N LEU A 297 9.53 15.86 3.01
CA LEU A 297 9.36 14.77 3.99
C LEU A 297 9.38 13.38 3.35
N ARG A 298 9.22 13.30 2.02
CA ARG A 298 9.39 12.10 1.19
C ARG A 298 10.74 12.08 0.45
N LEU A 299 11.55 13.15 0.53
CA LEU A 299 12.88 13.19 -0.05
C LEU A 299 13.89 12.55 0.92
N LYS A 300 14.50 11.47 0.43
CA LYS A 300 15.54 10.71 1.08
C LYS A 300 16.79 11.58 1.16
N HIS A 301 17.00 12.28 2.27
CA HIS A 301 18.35 12.70 2.65
C HIS A 301 19.05 11.54 3.36
N ASN A 302 20.27 11.28 2.89
CA ASN A 302 21.07 10.08 3.11
C ASN A 302 21.32 9.72 4.57
#